data_AF-A0A7Y9GEY0-F1
#
_entry.id   AF-A0A7Y9GEY0-F1
#
_cell.length_a   1.000
_cell.length_b   1.000
_cell.length_c   1.000
_cell.angle_alpha   90.00
_cell.angle_beta   90.00
_cell.angle_gamma   90.00
#
_symmetry.space_group_name_H-M   'P 1'
#
loop_
_entity.id
_entity.type
_entity.pdbx_description
1 polymer ?
#
loop_
_entity_poly.entity_id
_entity_poly.type
_entity_poly.pdbx_seq_one_letter_code
_entity_poly.pdbx_strand_id
1 'polypeptide(L)'
;MDYSIVRIGEENILALRSFLLEGPEAWVPLQDEMQVDDETAAGYMSLLFCAFEVAVRRKFAPTYIVGQLVRFVADVRIAAGEDANLINPLVAEDMVRRAVDAPLLKETVPDDVSATLHAQVFILLYLITEMDLDRAGLEQFIEEVTAYTEQWLAARRAEASTSASS
;
A
#
# COMPACT_ATOMS: atom_id res chain seq x y z
N MET A 1 5.05 -15.22 6.02
CA MET A 1 4.30 -15.39 4.75
C MET A 1 5.18 -16.21 3.82
N ASP A 2 4.63 -17.26 3.21
CA ASP A 2 5.33 -18.03 2.18
C ASP A 2 5.13 -17.34 0.82
N TYR A 3 6.14 -16.60 0.36
CA TYR A 3 6.07 -15.88 -0.91
C TYR A 3 6.14 -16.80 -2.14
N SER A 4 6.47 -18.08 -1.97
CA SER A 4 6.61 -19.03 -3.09
C SER A 4 5.27 -19.38 -3.72
N ILE A 5 4.19 -19.31 -2.94
CA ILE A 5 2.83 -19.60 -3.39
C ILE A 5 2.08 -18.36 -3.87
N VAL A 6 2.44 -17.16 -3.40
CA VAL A 6 1.68 -15.94 -3.73
C VAL A 6 1.73 -15.65 -5.22
N ARG A 7 0.57 -15.54 -5.88
CA ARG A 7 0.43 -15.15 -7.29
C ARG A 7 -0.49 -13.95 -7.41
N ILE A 8 -0.29 -13.16 -8.46
CA ILE A 8 -1.18 -12.06 -8.81
C ILE A 8 -2.10 -12.55 -9.93
N GLY A 9 -3.38 -12.74 -9.60
CA GLY A 9 -4.42 -13.14 -10.54
C GLY A 9 -5.25 -11.96 -11.05
N GLU A 10 -6.09 -12.23 -12.05
CA GLU A 10 -7.03 -11.24 -12.60
C GLU A 10 -8.03 -10.77 -11.54
N GLU A 11 -8.45 -11.67 -10.65
CA GLU A 11 -9.32 -11.38 -9.50
C GLU A 11 -8.70 -10.36 -8.54
N ASN A 12 -7.39 -10.44 -8.29
CA ASN A 12 -6.73 -9.47 -7.41
C ASN A 12 -6.66 -8.09 -8.07
N ILE A 13 -6.43 -8.04 -9.38
CA ILE A 13 -6.39 -6.79 -10.15
C ILE A 13 -7.78 -6.16 -10.21
N LEU A 14 -8.83 -6.96 -10.43
CA LEU A 14 -10.22 -6.49 -10.39
C LEU A 14 -10.59 -5.92 -9.02
N ALA A 15 -10.24 -6.62 -7.95
CA ALA A 15 -10.46 -6.16 -6.58
C ALA A 15 -9.75 -4.82 -6.30
N LEU A 16 -8.48 -4.69 -6.69
CA LEU A 16 -7.74 -3.43 -6.54
C LEU A 16 -8.42 -2.31 -7.34
N ARG A 17 -8.82 -2.59 -8.59
CA ARG A 17 -9.51 -1.61 -9.44
C ARG A 17 -10.79 -1.09 -8.79
N SER A 18 -11.63 -1.99 -8.30
CA SER A 18 -12.88 -1.63 -7.61
C SER A 18 -12.59 -0.79 -6.36
N PHE A 19 -11.60 -1.19 -5.55
CA PHE A 19 -11.20 -0.43 -4.36
C PHE A 19 -10.74 1.00 -4.69
N LEU A 20 -9.93 1.18 -5.74
CA LEU A 20 -9.43 2.52 -6.11
C LEU A 20 -10.52 3.42 -6.73
N LEU A 21 -11.57 2.84 -7.32
CA LEU A 21 -12.68 3.57 -7.93
C LEU A 21 -13.78 3.93 -6.94
N GLU A 22 -14.15 2.99 -6.08
CA GLU A 22 -15.34 3.05 -5.24
C GLU A 22 -14.99 3.35 -3.76
N GLY A 23 -13.70 3.32 -3.42
CA GLY A 23 -13.21 3.62 -2.09
C GLY A 23 -13.41 2.48 -1.08
N PRO A 24 -13.29 2.76 0.23
CA PRO A 24 -13.32 1.75 1.28
C PRO A 24 -14.65 1.02 1.40
N GLU A 25 -15.77 1.53 0.86
CA GLU A 25 -17.04 0.80 0.90
C GLU A 25 -17.02 -0.43 0.01
N ALA A 26 -16.25 -0.40 -1.09
CA ALA A 26 -15.99 -1.58 -1.93
C ALA A 26 -15.07 -2.61 -1.25
N TRP A 27 -14.48 -2.29 -0.10
CA TRP A 27 -13.68 -3.21 0.71
C TRP A 27 -14.53 -4.22 1.49
N VAL A 28 -15.73 -3.81 1.92
CA VAL A 28 -16.57 -4.62 2.82
C VAL A 28 -16.92 -5.98 2.22
N PRO A 29 -17.29 -6.11 0.92
CA PRO A 29 -17.52 -7.41 0.29
C PRO A 29 -16.22 -8.21 0.04
N LEU A 30 -15.10 -7.53 -0.19
CA LEU A 30 -13.81 -8.16 -0.48
C LEU A 30 -13.21 -8.86 0.76
N GLN A 31 -13.55 -8.43 1.97
CA GLN A 31 -13.13 -9.12 3.20
C GLN A 31 -13.59 -10.58 3.26
N ASP A 32 -14.80 -10.87 2.77
CA ASP A 32 -15.36 -12.23 2.78
C ASP A 32 -14.79 -13.09 1.63
N GLU A 33 -14.54 -12.49 0.45
CA GLU A 33 -13.94 -13.17 -0.71
C GLU A 33 -12.44 -13.46 -0.53
N MET A 34 -11.73 -12.59 0.22
CA MET A 34 -10.31 -12.80 0.54
C MET A 34 -10.07 -13.88 1.60
N GLN A 35 -11.11 -14.46 2.20
CA GLN A 35 -10.97 -15.62 3.10
C GLN A 35 -11.22 -16.95 2.39
N VAL A 36 -11.42 -16.95 1.07
CA VAL A 36 -11.65 -18.16 0.27
C VAL A 36 -10.40 -19.04 0.24
N ASP A 37 -9.22 -18.45 0.07
CA ASP A 37 -7.93 -19.11 0.24
C ASP A 37 -6.78 -18.11 0.55
N ASP A 38 -5.76 -18.61 1.24
CA ASP A 38 -4.62 -17.79 1.71
C ASP A 38 -3.75 -17.22 0.56
N GLU A 39 -3.75 -17.86 -0.63
CA GLU A 39 -2.94 -17.45 -1.78
C GLU A 39 -3.53 -16.19 -2.42
N THR A 40 -4.81 -16.21 -2.75
CA THR A 40 -5.54 -15.07 -3.32
C THR A 40 -5.56 -13.89 -2.35
N ALA A 41 -5.72 -14.14 -1.05
CA ALA A 41 -5.63 -13.10 -0.01
C ALA A 41 -4.27 -12.40 0.00
N ALA A 42 -3.19 -13.20 -0.04
CA ALA A 42 -1.83 -12.69 -0.02
C ALA A 42 -1.49 -11.94 -1.32
N GLY A 43 -2.00 -12.38 -2.47
CA GLY A 43 -1.84 -11.71 -3.76
C GLY A 43 -2.45 -10.30 -3.74
N TYR A 44 -3.70 -10.19 -3.30
CA TYR A 44 -4.36 -8.89 -3.15
C TYR A 44 -3.64 -7.98 -2.15
N MET A 45 -3.28 -8.49 -0.96
CA MET A 45 -2.56 -7.69 0.04
C MET A 45 -1.22 -7.18 -0.47
N SER A 46 -0.52 -7.97 -1.31
CA SER A 46 0.72 -7.56 -1.96
C SER A 46 0.47 -6.42 -2.96
N LEU A 47 -0.59 -6.51 -3.78
CA LEU A 47 -0.99 -5.44 -4.70
C LEU A 47 -1.36 -4.16 -3.96
N LEU A 48 -2.13 -4.24 -2.88
CA LEU A 48 -2.53 -3.07 -2.09
C LEU A 48 -1.32 -2.36 -1.47
N PHE A 49 -0.38 -3.14 -0.92
CA PHE A 49 0.87 -2.60 -0.38
C PHE A 49 1.72 -1.93 -1.48
N CYS A 50 1.85 -2.59 -2.64
CA CYS A 50 2.61 -2.06 -3.76
C CYS A 50 1.94 -0.83 -4.41
N ALA A 51 0.61 -0.76 -4.42
CA ALA A 51 -0.13 0.43 -4.86
C ALA A 51 0.21 1.64 -3.98
N PHE A 52 0.24 1.44 -2.67
CA PHE A 52 0.69 2.45 -1.72
C PHE A 52 2.15 2.88 -2.00
N GLU A 53 3.08 1.94 -2.14
CA GLU A 53 4.50 2.24 -2.45
C GLU A 53 4.64 3.05 -3.74
N VAL A 54 3.99 2.63 -4.82
CA VAL A 54 4.04 3.32 -6.12
C VAL A 54 3.44 4.72 -6.02
N ALA A 55 2.28 4.87 -5.36
CA ALA A 55 1.65 6.18 -5.20
C ALA A 55 2.53 7.15 -4.39
N VAL A 56 3.12 6.69 -3.28
CA VAL A 56 4.02 7.48 -2.45
C VAL A 56 5.28 7.86 -3.23
N ARG A 57 5.90 6.91 -3.94
CA ARG A 57 7.08 7.18 -4.78
C ARG A 57 6.77 8.15 -5.90
N ARG A 58 5.63 8.05 -6.58
CA ARG A 58 5.21 9.02 -7.60
C ARG A 58 5.08 10.44 -7.05
N LYS A 59 4.65 10.61 -5.80
CA LYS A 59 4.52 11.92 -5.16
C LYS A 59 5.85 12.51 -4.69
N PHE A 60 6.74 11.68 -4.14
CA PHE A 60 7.90 12.15 -3.38
C PHE A 60 9.27 11.77 -3.94
N ALA A 61 9.36 10.85 -4.90
CA ALA A 61 10.62 10.47 -5.53
C ALA A 61 10.92 11.32 -6.78
N PRO A 62 12.21 11.53 -7.14
CA PRO A 62 13.40 11.08 -6.40
C PRO A 62 13.79 12.03 -5.24
N THR A 63 13.11 13.17 -5.10
CA THR A 63 13.48 14.21 -4.14
C THR A 63 12.36 14.45 -3.12
N TYR A 64 12.62 14.08 -1.87
CA TYR A 64 11.74 14.40 -0.74
C TYR A 64 12.46 15.31 0.26
N ILE A 65 11.67 16.05 1.05
CA ILE A 65 12.14 16.71 2.26
C ILE A 65 11.41 16.07 3.43
N VAL A 66 12.14 15.68 4.49
CA VAL A 66 11.54 15.02 5.66
C VAL A 66 10.34 15.79 6.24
N GLY A 67 10.45 17.12 6.33
CA GLY A 67 9.34 17.96 6.80
C GLY A 67 8.08 17.90 5.92
N GLN A 68 8.21 17.60 4.62
CA GLN A 68 7.07 17.39 3.73
C GLN A 68 6.37 16.06 4.02
N LEU A 69 7.09 15.02 4.43
CA LEU A 69 6.49 13.73 4.80
C LEU A 69 5.62 13.86 6.07
N VAL A 70 6.13 14.58 7.08
CA VAL A 70 5.39 14.88 8.31
C VAL A 70 4.13 15.69 7.99
N ARG A 71 4.27 16.74 7.17
CA ARG A 71 3.14 17.58 6.74
C ARG A 71 2.10 16.78 5.97
N PHE A 72 2.55 15.90 5.08
CA PHE A 72 1.68 15.03 4.31
C PHE A 72 0.83 14.12 5.20
N VAL A 73 1.41 13.49 6.22
CA VAL A 73 0.64 12.68 7.18
C VAL A 73 -0.40 13.53 7.92
N ALA A 74 -0.07 14.79 8.25
CA ALA A 74 -1.06 15.70 8.82
C ALA A 74 -2.20 16.04 7.84
N ASP A 75 -1.88 16.30 6.57
CA ASP A 75 -2.86 16.59 5.52
C ASP A 75 -3.81 15.40 5.28
N VAL A 76 -3.28 14.17 5.24
CA VAL A 76 -4.08 12.93 5.14
C VAL A 76 -5.05 12.81 6.33
N ARG A 77 -4.57 13.06 7.56
CA ARG A 77 -5.42 13.02 8.75
C ARG A 77 -6.48 14.10 8.76
N ILE A 78 -6.17 15.30 8.26
CA ILE A 78 -7.16 16.38 8.11
C ILE A 78 -8.26 15.96 7.12
N ALA A 79 -7.87 15.38 5.98
CA ALA A 79 -8.82 14.91 4.97
C ALA A 79 -9.70 13.76 5.46
N ALA A 80 -9.22 12.93 6.38
CA ALA A 80 -9.99 11.83 6.98
C ALA A 80 -11.10 12.29 7.94
N GLY A 81 -11.12 13.56 8.38
CA GLY A 81 -12.21 14.11 9.18
C GLY A 81 -12.47 13.33 10.48
N GLU A 82 -13.67 12.74 10.62
CA GLU A 82 -14.06 11.97 11.81
C GLU A 82 -13.20 10.70 12.00
N ASP A 83 -12.64 10.16 10.91
CA ASP A 83 -11.78 8.97 10.91
C ASP A 83 -10.30 9.28 11.18
N ALA A 84 -9.93 10.53 11.44
CA ALA A 84 -8.55 10.94 11.68
C ALA A 84 -7.84 10.20 12.83
N ASN A 85 -8.62 9.62 13.76
CA ASN A 85 -8.13 8.82 14.88
C ASN A 85 -7.76 7.37 14.50
N LEU A 86 -8.23 6.87 13.35
CA LEU A 86 -7.86 5.56 12.82
C LEU A 86 -6.43 5.55 12.25
N ILE A 87 -5.92 6.74 11.91
CA ILE A 87 -4.60 6.92 11.32
C ILE A 87 -3.60 7.27 12.42
N ASN A 88 -2.83 6.28 12.86
CA ASN A 88 -1.72 6.52 13.75
C ASN A 88 -0.61 7.29 13.01
N PRO A 89 -0.24 8.51 13.45
CA PRO A 89 0.72 9.34 12.71
C PRO A 89 2.13 8.75 12.66
N LEU A 90 2.58 8.01 13.68
CA LEU A 90 3.91 7.40 13.68
C LEU A 90 3.98 6.22 12.71
N VAL A 91 2.93 5.40 12.69
CA VAL A 91 2.81 4.30 11.72
C VAL A 91 2.75 4.85 10.30
N ALA A 92 1.88 5.83 10.05
CA ALA A 92 1.74 6.47 8.75
C ALA A 92 3.05 7.11 8.26
N GLU A 93 3.75 7.85 9.11
CA GLU A 93 5.02 8.48 8.74
C GLU A 93 6.12 7.43 8.47
N ASP A 94 6.22 6.38 9.29
CA ASP A 94 7.20 5.32 9.09
C ASP A 94 6.99 4.59 7.76
N MET A 95 5.73 4.28 7.41
CA MET A 95 5.39 3.67 6.13
C MET A 95 5.80 4.55 4.95
N VAL A 96 5.46 5.85 4.98
CA VAL A 96 5.82 6.78 3.90
C VAL A 96 7.33 6.93 3.78
N ARG A 97 8.05 6.99 4.90
CA ARG A 97 9.52 7.06 4.92
C ARG A 97 10.16 5.84 4.27
N ARG A 98 9.71 4.63 4.63
CA ARG A 98 10.21 3.38 4.03
C ARG A 98 9.96 3.35 2.53
N ALA A 99 8.80 3.81 2.09
CA ALA A 99 8.45 3.84 0.67
C ALA A 99 9.33 4.77 -0.17
N VAL A 100 10.04 5.72 0.42
CA VAL A 100 11.00 6.59 -0.30
C VAL A 100 12.42 6.41 0.18
N ASP A 101 12.71 5.31 0.89
CA ASP A 101 14.03 4.99 1.42
C ASP A 101 14.60 6.12 2.30
N ALA A 102 13.73 6.83 3.02
CA ALA A 102 14.10 7.88 3.96
C ALA A 102 14.62 7.32 5.29
N PRO A 103 15.39 8.12 6.06
CA PRO A 103 15.79 7.73 7.40
C PRO A 103 14.59 7.36 8.26
N LEU A 104 14.67 6.19 8.91
CA LEU A 104 13.63 5.68 9.80
C LEU A 104 13.38 6.64 10.98
N LEU A 105 12.20 6.52 11.59
CA LEU A 105 11.88 7.22 12.81
C LEU A 105 12.84 6.81 13.94
N LYS A 106 13.18 7.77 14.80
CA LYS A 106 13.93 7.49 16.04
C LYS A 106 13.04 6.92 17.13
N GLU A 107 11.75 7.21 17.05
CA GLU A 107 10.73 6.76 18.00
C GLU A 107 10.32 5.33 17.68
N THR A 108 9.89 4.60 18.71
CA THR A 108 9.36 3.25 18.53
C THR A 108 8.01 3.32 17.85
N VAL A 109 7.92 2.74 16.65
CA VAL A 109 6.66 2.60 15.92
C VAL A 109 5.89 1.41 16.51
N PRO A 110 4.61 1.57 16.87
CA PRO A 110 3.78 0.46 17.34
C PRO A 110 3.68 -0.64 16.28
N ASP A 111 3.86 -1.90 16.70
CA ASP A 111 3.58 -3.07 15.86
C ASP A 111 2.08 -3.40 15.94
N ASP A 112 1.28 -2.60 15.24
CA ASP A 112 -0.18 -2.71 15.19
C ASP A 112 -0.63 -2.90 13.73
N VAL A 113 -1.12 -4.11 13.44
CA VAL A 113 -1.58 -4.52 12.10
C VAL A 113 -2.77 -3.68 11.65
N SER A 114 -3.70 -3.35 12.55
CA SER A 114 -4.88 -2.55 12.22
C SER A 114 -4.48 -1.11 11.91
N ALA A 115 -3.61 -0.52 12.73
CA ALA A 115 -3.10 0.83 12.48
C ALA A 115 -2.31 0.91 11.17
N THR A 116 -1.55 -0.13 10.83
CA THR A 116 -0.80 -0.24 9.57
C THR A 116 -1.75 -0.30 8.37
N LEU A 117 -2.78 -1.15 8.43
CA LEU A 117 -3.75 -1.27 7.34
C LEU A 117 -4.55 0.03 7.14
N HIS A 118 -5.01 0.66 8.22
CA HIS A 118 -5.70 1.94 8.12
C HIS A 118 -4.79 3.01 7.50
N ALA A 119 -3.57 3.17 8.01
CA ALA A 119 -2.63 4.14 7.45
C ALA A 119 -2.40 3.90 5.94
N GLN A 120 -2.17 2.65 5.53
CA GLN A 120 -1.98 2.27 4.14
C GLN A 120 -3.16 2.68 3.25
N VAL A 121 -4.38 2.34 3.67
CA VAL A 121 -5.61 2.59 2.91
C VAL A 121 -5.90 4.09 2.80
N PHE A 122 -5.88 4.82 3.91
CA PHE A 122 -6.16 6.25 3.91
C PHE A 122 -5.12 7.04 3.09
N ILE A 123 -3.84 6.68 3.19
CA ILE A 123 -2.79 7.33 2.40
C ILE A 123 -2.98 7.03 0.91
N LEU A 124 -3.21 5.76 0.54
CA LEU A 124 -3.41 5.38 -0.86
C LEU A 124 -4.58 6.14 -1.48
N LEU A 125 -5.74 6.14 -0.83
CA LEU A 125 -6.94 6.82 -1.35
C LEU A 125 -6.78 8.34 -1.42
N TYR A 126 -6.10 8.93 -0.44
CA TYR A 126 -5.75 10.36 -0.48
C TYR A 126 -4.89 10.67 -1.72
N LEU A 127 -3.86 9.85 -1.98
CA LEU A 127 -2.97 10.04 -3.12
C LEU A 127 -3.66 9.85 -4.46
N ILE A 128 -4.52 8.83 -4.58
CA ILE A 128 -5.30 8.58 -5.81
C ILE A 128 -6.23 9.75 -6.10
N THR A 129 -6.88 10.29 -5.06
CA THR A 129 -7.72 11.48 -5.18
C THR A 129 -6.90 12.70 -5.60
N GLU A 130 -5.73 12.90 -5.01
CA GLU A 130 -4.84 14.01 -5.36
C GLU A 130 -4.26 13.91 -6.78
N MET A 131 -4.04 12.69 -7.27
CA MET A 131 -3.56 12.44 -8.63
C MET A 131 -4.60 12.79 -9.71
N ASP A 132 -5.89 12.85 -9.35
CA ASP A 132 -7.01 13.17 -10.25
C ASP A 132 -6.96 12.36 -11.57
N LEU A 133 -6.72 11.05 -11.44
CA LEU A 133 -6.56 10.16 -12.58
C LEU A 133 -7.90 9.98 -13.29
N ASP A 134 -7.89 10.15 -14.62
CA ASP A 134 -8.99 9.67 -15.45
C ASP A 134 -8.96 8.13 -15.56
N ARG A 135 -9.95 7.57 -16.27
CA ARG A 135 -10.03 6.12 -16.47
C ARG A 135 -8.74 5.53 -17.06
N ALA A 136 -8.13 6.18 -18.03
CA ALA A 136 -6.92 5.66 -18.67
C ALA A 136 -5.72 5.76 -17.74
N GLY A 137 -5.61 6.86 -16.99
CA GLY A 137 -4.57 7.07 -15.98
C GLY A 137 -4.66 6.04 -14.84
N LEU A 138 -5.87 5.66 -14.43
CA LEU A 138 -6.07 4.62 -13.42
C LEU A 138 -5.64 3.24 -13.92
N GLU A 139 -6.00 2.86 -15.14
CA GLU A 139 -5.55 1.59 -15.72
C GLU A 139 -4.02 1.54 -15.85
N GLN A 140 -3.40 2.63 -16.31
CA GLN A 140 -1.94 2.71 -16.36
C GLN A 140 -1.29 2.61 -14.97
N PHE A 141 -1.91 3.20 -13.95
CA PHE A 141 -1.45 3.05 -12.56
C PHE A 141 -1.55 1.59 -12.10
N ILE A 142 -2.66 0.91 -12.36
CA ILE A 142 -2.85 -0.50 -12.00
C ILE A 142 -1.85 -1.41 -12.73
N GLU A 143 -1.56 -1.15 -14.01
CA GLU A 143 -0.54 -1.86 -14.77
C GLU A 143 0.86 -1.69 -14.15
N GLU A 144 1.23 -0.45 -13.78
CA GLU A 144 2.50 -0.17 -13.09
C GLU A 144 2.58 -0.89 -11.75
N VAL A 145 1.52 -0.82 -10.94
CA VAL A 145 1.45 -1.50 -9.64
C VAL A 145 1.58 -3.01 -9.80
N THR A 146 0.92 -3.60 -10.79
CA THR A 146 1.00 -5.03 -11.07
C THR A 146 2.43 -5.43 -11.42
N ALA A 147 3.07 -4.72 -12.35
CA ALA A 147 4.45 -4.98 -12.74
C ALA A 147 5.44 -4.79 -11.58
N TYR A 148 5.24 -3.76 -10.76
CA TYR A 148 6.05 -3.53 -9.56
C TYR A 148 5.86 -4.65 -8.52
N THR A 149 4.63 -5.11 -8.32
CA THR A 149 4.31 -6.19 -7.38
C THR A 149 4.95 -7.51 -7.78
N GLU A 150 4.92 -7.84 -9.08
CA GLU A 150 5.61 -9.04 -9.60
C GLU A 150 7.12 -9.00 -9.34
N GLN A 151 7.76 -7.85 -9.57
CA GLN A 151 9.18 -7.66 -9.28
C GLN A 151 9.48 -7.76 -7.78
N TRP A 152 8.65 -7.14 -6.96
CA TRP A 152 8.76 -7.18 -5.50
C TRP A 152 8.62 -8.61 -4.96
N LEU A 153 7.64 -9.38 -5.43
CA LEU A 153 7.46 -10.78 -5.07
C LEU A 153 8.65 -11.64 -5.53
N ALA A 154 9.16 -11.42 -6.73
CA ALA A 154 10.33 -12.13 -7.24
C ALA A 154 11.58 -11.91 -6.34
N ALA A 155 11.81 -10.66 -5.92
CA ALA A 155 12.89 -10.33 -4.99
C ALA A 155 12.73 -11.06 -3.64
N ARG A 156 11.53 -11.06 -3.06
CA ARG A 156 11.25 -11.74 -1.78
C ARG A 156 11.42 -13.26 -1.85
N ARG A 157 11.06 -13.89 -2.98
CA ARG A 157 11.32 -15.33 -3.21
C ARG A 157 12.82 -15.63 -3.30
N ALA A 158 13.61 -14.75 -3.93
CA ALA A 158 15.05 -14.91 -4.04
C ALA A 158 15.76 -14.78 -2.67
N GLU A 159 15.34 -13.81 -1.86
CA GLU A 159 15.82 -13.63 -0.48
C GLU A 159 15.54 -14.87 0.38
N ALA A 160 14.30 -15.37 0.36
CA ALA A 160 13.91 -16.56 1.12
C ALA A 160 14.71 -17.81 0.73
N SER A 161 14.98 -17.99 -0.56
CA SER A 161 15.80 -19.11 -1.07
C SER A 161 17.25 -19.03 -0.62
N THR A 162 17.80 -17.81 -0.50
CA THR A 162 19.17 -17.57 -0.06
C THR A 162 19.32 -17.84 1.45
N SER A 163 18.35 -17.38 2.26
CA SER A 163 18.33 -17.64 3.70
C SER A 163 18.15 -19.12 4.05
N ALA A 164 17.42 -19.89 3.23
CA ALA A 164 17.25 -21.33 3.42
C ALA A 164 18.50 -22.16 3.08
N SER A 165 19.46 -21.57 2.35
CA SER A 165 20.70 -22.23 1.90
C SER A 165 21.93 -21.86 2.75
N SER A 166 21.75 -21.01 3.78
CA SER A 166 22.80 -20.54 4.70
C SER A 166 22.65 -21.18 6.08
#